data_AF-A0A2R4X3G9-F1
#
_entry.id   AF-A0A2R4X3G9-F1
#
_cell.length_a   1.000
_cell.length_b   1.000
_cell.length_c   1.000
_cell.angle_alpha   90.00
_cell.angle_beta   90.00
_cell.angle_gamma   90.00
#
_symmetry.space_group_name_H-M   'P 1'
#
loop_
_entity.id
_entity.type
_entity.pdbx_description
1 polymer ?
#
loop_
_entity_poly.entity_id
_entity_poly.type
_entity_poly.pdbx_seq_one_letter_code
_entity_poly.pdbx_strand_id
1 'polypeptide(L)'
;MIDRRYIWEKYAGDYEFVDEEGDQTNAWVRSTEEAYVYWMYPNFILIQGSQGKVDPTERRIRSAMGDHVDVDNLEFDPDFFLWLLYRHSKPGEYIPGPISVEDLSSSEVYGDLEQFGHRGRIEDSSNIAESLPIIAALLQEMQFRMLEGFFAVNGSSLKVQIRTEGRIHVKVAGAIKDAETKLKRVLLALRFVSEFVSLYQEWRDDMDRMDKYPPLSFFDDLAETAARNNAEFSFDVDDLINEYEEKRGVTADPTDFNYL
;
A
#
# COMPACT_ATOMS: atom_id res chain seq x y z
N MET A 1 14.84 31.90 -10.01
CA MET A 1 16.29 31.77 -9.75
C MET A 1 16.43 30.99 -8.46
N ILE A 2 16.95 29.75 -8.51
CA ILE A 2 17.19 28.91 -7.33
C ILE A 2 18.69 28.92 -7.09
N ASP A 3 19.13 29.52 -5.98
CA ASP A 3 20.48 29.40 -5.44
C ASP A 3 20.48 28.28 -4.40
N ARG A 4 21.23 27.20 -4.64
CA ARG A 4 21.45 26.15 -3.64
C ARG A 4 22.91 25.69 -3.66
N ARG A 5 23.53 25.85 -2.50
CA ARG A 5 24.87 25.37 -2.15
C ARG A 5 24.85 23.84 -2.00
N TYR A 6 25.72 23.17 -2.75
CA TYR A 6 26.01 21.75 -2.56
C TYR A 6 26.99 21.56 -1.40
N ILE A 7 26.59 20.79 -0.40
CA ILE A 7 27.47 20.29 0.66
C ILE A 7 27.80 18.84 0.30
N TRP A 8 29.09 18.51 0.26
CA TRP A 8 29.57 17.16 -0.03
C TRP A 8 29.61 16.36 1.28
N GLU A 9 28.86 15.25 1.35
CA GLU A 9 28.99 14.28 2.44
C GLU A 9 30.39 13.65 2.42
N LYS A 10 31.10 13.72 3.54
CA LYS A 10 32.29 12.88 3.77
C LYS A 10 31.82 11.47 4.10
N TYR A 11 32.07 10.52 3.20
CA TYR A 11 32.00 9.09 3.53
C TYR A 11 33.25 8.69 4.31
N ALA A 12 33.25 8.94 5.61
CA ALA A 12 34.04 8.14 6.53
C ALA A 12 33.12 7.00 6.98
N GLY A 13 33.26 5.84 6.34
CA GLY A 13 32.70 4.60 6.87
C GLY A 13 33.47 4.23 8.12
N ASP A 14 32.75 3.83 9.16
CA ASP A 14 33.12 2.77 10.11
C ASP A 14 32.09 2.80 11.25
N TYR A 15 31.08 1.92 11.20
CA TYR A 15 30.32 1.51 12.39
C TYR A 15 29.84 0.06 12.22
N GLU A 16 30.53 -0.86 12.90
CA GLU A 16 30.08 -2.24 13.11
C GLU A 16 28.90 -2.25 14.10
N PHE A 17 27.77 -2.83 13.73
CA PHE A 17 26.69 -3.20 14.66
C PHE A 17 26.69 -4.71 14.83
N VAL A 18 26.07 -5.22 15.90
CA VAL A 18 25.88 -6.65 16.13
C VAL A 18 24.37 -6.92 16.10
N ASP A 19 23.92 -7.89 15.30
CA ASP A 19 22.50 -8.27 15.24
C ASP A 19 22.07 -9.14 16.44
N GLU A 20 20.80 -9.55 16.46
CA GLU A 20 20.22 -10.34 17.57
C GLU A 20 20.85 -11.73 17.73
N GLU A 21 21.63 -12.19 16.74
CA GLU A 21 22.32 -13.48 16.73
C GLU A 21 23.82 -13.35 17.07
N GLY A 22 24.32 -12.12 17.23
CA GLY A 22 25.72 -11.86 17.59
C GLY A 22 26.62 -11.58 16.38
N ASP A 23 26.07 -11.42 15.18
CA ASP A 23 26.84 -11.22 13.96
C ASP A 23 27.04 -9.74 13.63
N GLN A 24 28.24 -9.39 13.17
CA GLN A 24 28.57 -8.03 12.78
C GLN A 24 27.82 -7.64 11.48
N THR A 25 27.01 -6.58 11.56
CA THR A 25 26.25 -6.02 10.45
C THR A 25 26.54 -4.53 10.24
N ASN A 26 26.58 -4.10 8.98
CA ASN A 26 26.65 -2.69 8.62
C ASN A 26 25.25 -2.08 8.70
N ALA A 27 24.84 -1.60 9.88
CA ALA A 27 23.60 -0.86 10.04
C ALA A 27 23.85 0.66 9.93
N TRP A 28 23.28 1.29 8.90
CA TRP A 28 23.33 2.75 8.76
C TRP A 28 22.35 3.41 9.74
N VAL A 29 22.88 4.27 10.63
CA VAL A 29 22.06 5.06 11.57
C VAL A 29 21.13 5.98 10.78
N ARG A 30 19.81 5.83 10.98
CA ARG A 30 18.82 6.79 10.46
C ARG A 30 19.12 8.16 11.08
N SER A 31 19.46 9.16 10.27
CA SER A 31 19.47 10.55 10.75
C SER A 31 18.04 10.90 11.16
N THR A 32 17.81 11.08 12.45
CA THR A 32 16.50 11.44 13.01
C THR A 32 16.18 12.92 12.86
N GLU A 33 17.12 13.71 12.33
CA GLU A 33 17.05 15.17 12.27
C GLU A 33 16.77 15.75 10.88
N GLU A 34 16.75 14.91 9.84
CA GLU A 34 16.62 15.36 8.45
C GLU A 34 15.32 14.89 7.80
N ALA A 35 14.82 15.68 6.86
CA ALA A 35 13.78 15.30 5.91
C ALA A 35 14.20 15.77 4.52
N TYR A 36 13.99 14.91 3.53
CA TYR A 36 14.25 15.19 2.13
C TYR A 36 12.92 15.41 1.41
N VAL A 37 12.91 16.38 0.50
CA VAL A 37 11.71 16.76 -0.26
C VAL A 37 12.02 16.59 -1.74
N TYR A 38 11.17 15.83 -2.42
CA TYR A 38 11.26 15.57 -3.85
C TYR A 38 9.97 16.04 -4.50
N TRP A 39 10.07 16.71 -5.65
CA TRP A 39 8.90 17.18 -6.39
C TRP A 39 8.75 16.33 -7.64
N MET A 40 7.72 15.49 -7.66
CA MET A 40 7.20 14.87 -8.88
C MET A 40 6.32 15.90 -9.57
N TYR A 41 6.97 16.81 -10.28
CA TYR A 41 6.30 17.91 -10.96
C TYR A 41 5.28 17.40 -12.00
N PRO A 42 4.09 18.02 -12.09
CA PRO A 42 3.63 19.14 -11.28
C PRO A 42 2.92 18.74 -9.97
N ASN A 43 2.44 17.50 -9.86
CA ASN A 43 1.31 17.19 -8.99
C ASN A 43 1.66 16.69 -7.59
N PHE A 44 2.84 16.11 -7.35
CA PHE A 44 3.14 15.48 -6.05
C PHE A 44 4.45 15.94 -5.44
N ILE A 45 4.43 16.10 -4.13
CA ILE A 45 5.61 16.35 -3.32
C ILE A 45 5.79 15.16 -2.39
N LEU A 46 6.92 14.47 -2.52
CA LEU A 46 7.30 13.37 -1.66
C LEU A 46 8.19 13.87 -0.53
N ILE A 47 7.83 13.54 0.70
CA ILE A 47 8.62 13.88 1.89
C ILE A 47 9.17 12.58 2.48
N GLN A 48 10.48 12.43 2.46
CA GLN A 48 11.18 11.30 3.05
C GLN A 48 11.81 11.71 4.39
N GLY A 49 11.41 11.07 5.48
CA GLY A 49 12.01 11.32 6.79
C GLY A 49 11.41 10.42 7.86
N SER A 50 11.87 10.59 9.10
CA SER A 50 11.18 10.02 10.26
C SER A 50 9.81 10.70 10.42
N GLN A 51 8.82 9.99 10.98
CA GLN A 51 7.46 10.52 11.14
C GLN A 51 7.45 11.90 11.84
N GLY A 52 8.23 12.05 12.91
CA GLY A 52 8.34 13.32 13.65
C GLY A 52 8.97 14.48 12.85
N LYS A 53 9.51 14.23 11.65
CA LYS A 53 10.07 15.23 10.74
C LYS A 53 9.24 15.43 9.47
N VAL A 54 8.42 14.46 9.08
CA VAL A 54 7.49 14.59 7.96
C VAL A 54 6.45 15.68 8.25
N ASP A 55 5.70 15.58 9.35
CA ASP A 55 4.61 16.53 9.64
C ASP A 55 5.10 17.99 9.77
N PRO A 56 6.22 18.31 10.46
CA PRO A 56 6.76 19.67 10.46
C PRO A 56 7.23 20.14 9.09
N THR A 57 7.73 19.25 8.24
CA THR A 57 8.19 19.59 6.89
C THR A 57 7.00 19.89 5.99
N GLU A 58 5.94 19.09 6.06
CA GLU A 58 4.67 19.32 5.36
C GLU A 58 4.10 20.70 5.71
N ARG A 59 3.97 21.03 7.01
CA ARG A 59 3.48 22.34 7.45
C ARG A 59 4.33 23.50 6.91
N ARG A 60 5.65 23.34 6.85
CA ARG A 60 6.56 24.36 6.28
C ARG A 60 6.36 24.52 4.78
N ILE A 61 6.14 23.43 4.05
CA ILE A 61 5.86 23.48 2.61
C ILE A 61 4.52 24.18 2.36
N ARG A 62 3.44 23.77 3.03
CA ARG A 62 2.12 24.43 2.93
C ARG A 62 2.23 25.94 3.22
N SER A 63 2.91 26.29 4.32
CA SER A 63 3.12 27.71 4.69
C SER A 63 3.92 28.50 3.66
N ALA A 64 4.90 27.87 3.00
CA ALA A 64 5.75 28.53 2.01
C ALA A 64 5.05 28.69 0.65
N MET A 65 4.14 27.79 0.28
CA MET A 65 3.31 27.94 -0.91
C MET A 65 2.19 28.98 -0.72
N GLY A 66 1.78 29.20 0.54
CA GLY A 66 0.72 30.15 0.88
C GLY A 66 -0.60 29.80 0.19
N ASP A 67 -1.47 30.79 0.00
CA ASP A 67 -2.81 30.57 -0.56
C ASP A 67 -2.83 30.42 -2.10
N HIS A 68 -1.67 30.33 -2.75
CA HIS A 68 -1.56 30.28 -4.21
C HIS A 68 -1.65 28.86 -4.77
N VAL A 69 -1.40 27.85 -3.94
CA VAL A 69 -1.40 26.43 -4.32
C VAL A 69 -2.09 25.66 -3.21
N ASP A 70 -3.14 24.92 -3.56
CA ASP A 70 -3.75 23.99 -2.64
C ASP A 70 -2.85 22.75 -2.52
N VAL A 71 -2.42 22.45 -1.30
CA VAL A 71 -1.51 21.34 -1.02
C VAL A 71 -2.20 20.48 0.01
N ASP A 72 -2.63 19.30 -0.42
CA ASP A 72 -3.26 18.30 0.44
C ASP A 72 -2.48 17.00 0.48
N ASN A 73 -2.78 16.21 1.51
CA ASN A 73 -2.20 14.88 1.65
C ASN A 73 -2.88 13.96 0.64
N LEU A 74 -2.06 13.20 -0.09
CA LEU A 74 -2.57 12.14 -0.94
C LEU A 74 -3.15 11.05 -0.05
N GLU A 75 -4.44 10.77 -0.20
CA GLU A 75 -5.09 9.61 0.41
C GLU A 75 -5.40 8.57 -0.66
N PHE A 76 -5.12 7.31 -0.34
CA PHE A 76 -5.47 6.17 -1.18
C PHE A 76 -6.85 5.66 -0.75
N ASP A 77 -7.74 5.56 -1.73
CA ASP A 77 -9.05 4.93 -1.57
C ASP A 77 -8.88 3.46 -1.12
N PRO A 78 -9.55 2.98 -0.05
CA PRO A 78 -9.51 1.58 0.35
C PRO A 78 -9.87 0.59 -0.77
N ASP A 79 -10.73 0.98 -1.71
CA ASP A 79 -11.09 0.14 -2.86
C ASP A 79 -9.89 -0.13 -3.77
N PHE A 80 -8.92 0.78 -3.82
CA PHE A 80 -7.69 0.56 -4.56
C PHE A 80 -6.90 -0.61 -3.97
N PHE A 81 -6.90 -0.76 -2.65
CA PHE A 81 -6.21 -1.86 -1.97
C PHE A 81 -6.95 -3.18 -2.17
N LEU A 82 -8.29 -3.15 -2.17
CA LEU A 82 -9.09 -4.32 -2.54
C LEU A 82 -8.86 -4.73 -3.99
N TRP A 83 -8.77 -3.76 -4.90
CA TRP A 83 -8.44 -4.00 -6.30
C TRP A 83 -7.05 -4.62 -6.47
N LEU A 84 -6.03 -4.15 -5.74
CA LEU A 84 -4.69 -4.78 -5.74
C LEU A 84 -4.76 -6.24 -5.27
N LEU A 85 -5.53 -6.53 -4.22
CA LEU A 85 -5.74 -7.90 -3.73
C LEU A 85 -6.42 -8.78 -4.80
N TYR A 86 -7.48 -8.29 -5.43
CA TYR A 86 -8.18 -8.99 -6.50
C TYR A 86 -7.25 -9.30 -7.66
N ARG A 87 -6.54 -8.29 -8.20
CA ARG A 87 -5.64 -8.45 -9.35
C ARG A 87 -4.46 -9.37 -9.04
N HIS A 88 -4.02 -9.44 -7.79
CA HIS A 88 -2.97 -10.35 -7.35
C HIS A 88 -3.48 -11.80 -7.16
N SER A 89 -4.66 -11.97 -6.57
CA SER A 89 -5.20 -13.28 -6.20
C SER A 89 -5.79 -14.08 -7.36
N LYS A 90 -6.12 -13.43 -8.48
CA LYS A 90 -6.83 -14.08 -9.60
C LYS A 90 -5.92 -14.41 -10.78
N PRO A 91 -5.86 -15.68 -11.21
CA PRO A 91 -5.12 -16.05 -12.41
C PRO A 91 -5.62 -15.31 -13.65
N GLY A 92 -4.70 -14.75 -14.44
CA GLY A 92 -5.01 -14.03 -15.67
C GLY A 92 -5.30 -12.54 -15.48
N GLU A 93 -5.54 -12.11 -14.24
CA GLU A 93 -5.57 -10.70 -13.88
C GLU A 93 -4.13 -10.16 -13.75
N TYR A 94 -3.94 -8.88 -14.06
CA TYR A 94 -2.63 -8.24 -13.97
C TYR A 94 -2.74 -6.77 -13.60
N ILE A 95 -1.78 -6.25 -12.85
CA ILE A 95 -1.70 -4.81 -12.58
C ILE A 95 -1.03 -4.14 -13.79
N PRO A 96 -1.66 -3.13 -14.43
CA PRO A 96 -1.04 -2.43 -15.55
C PRO A 96 0.19 -1.62 -15.12
N GLY A 97 1.05 -1.35 -16.09
CA GLY A 97 2.24 -0.55 -15.87
C GLY A 97 3.40 -1.33 -15.24
N PRO A 98 4.35 -0.63 -14.61
CA PRO A 98 5.62 -1.21 -14.17
C PRO A 98 5.58 -1.81 -12.75
N ILE A 99 4.46 -1.69 -12.06
CA ILE A 99 4.25 -2.22 -10.70
C ILE A 99 3.54 -3.57 -10.81
N SER A 100 4.04 -4.57 -10.10
CA SER A 100 3.31 -5.81 -9.86
C SER A 100 3.39 -6.21 -8.39
N VAL A 101 2.34 -6.85 -7.90
CA VAL A 101 2.30 -7.43 -6.55
C VAL A 101 2.84 -8.86 -6.65
N GLU A 102 3.95 -9.12 -5.97
CA GLU A 102 4.56 -10.46 -5.90
C GLU A 102 3.99 -11.26 -4.72
N ASP A 103 3.73 -10.58 -3.61
CA ASP A 103 3.15 -11.15 -2.39
C ASP A 103 2.45 -10.05 -1.58
N LEU A 104 1.42 -10.42 -0.82
CA LEU A 104 0.79 -9.60 0.21
C LEU A 104 0.76 -10.40 1.51
N SER A 105 1.60 -9.99 2.47
CA SER A 105 1.87 -10.75 3.70
C SER A 105 1.33 -10.10 4.97
N SER A 106 0.92 -8.82 4.94
CA SER A 106 0.25 -8.22 6.11
C SER A 106 -0.78 -7.18 5.68
N SER A 107 -1.79 -7.00 6.52
CA SER A 107 -2.87 -6.07 6.26
C SER A 107 -3.50 -5.54 7.55
N GLU A 108 -4.08 -4.36 7.45
CA GLU A 108 -4.91 -3.77 8.49
C GLU A 108 -6.24 -3.37 7.86
N VAL A 109 -7.35 -3.75 8.50
CA VAL A 109 -8.71 -3.43 8.10
C VAL A 109 -9.41 -2.67 9.22
N TYR A 110 -10.36 -1.81 8.86
CA TYR A 110 -11.16 -1.02 9.79
C TYR A 110 -12.60 -0.97 9.32
N GLY A 111 -13.52 -0.87 10.26
CA GLY A 111 -14.97 -0.88 10.01
C GLY A 111 -15.70 -0.87 11.34
N ASP A 112 -17.01 -0.69 11.33
CA ASP A 112 -17.79 -0.71 12.57
C ASP A 112 -18.55 -2.02 12.68
N LEU A 113 -17.97 -3.00 13.38
CA LEU A 113 -18.62 -4.29 13.63
C LEU A 113 -18.85 -4.49 15.11
N GLU A 114 -20.13 -4.62 15.48
CA GLU A 114 -20.56 -4.89 16.86
C GLU A 114 -19.92 -6.16 17.44
N GLN A 115 -19.56 -7.14 16.60
CA GLN A 115 -19.05 -8.46 17.04
C GLN A 115 -17.53 -8.65 16.92
N PHE A 116 -16.84 -7.86 16.09
CA PHE A 116 -15.40 -8.04 15.80
C PHE A 116 -14.51 -6.85 16.24
N GLY A 117 -15.11 -5.78 16.76
CA GLY A 117 -14.41 -4.55 17.10
C GLY A 117 -14.03 -3.73 15.87
N HIS A 118 -13.59 -2.49 16.08
CA HIS A 118 -13.48 -1.53 14.97
C HIS A 118 -12.24 -1.69 14.06
N ARG A 119 -11.36 -2.66 14.35
CA ARG A 119 -10.04 -2.80 13.71
C ARG A 119 -9.54 -4.24 13.73
N GLY A 120 -9.19 -4.76 12.56
CA GLY A 120 -8.50 -6.02 12.38
C GLY A 120 -7.07 -5.78 11.87
N ARG A 121 -6.10 -6.56 12.35
CA ARG A 121 -4.73 -6.53 11.83
C ARG A 121 -4.18 -7.95 11.73
N ILE A 122 -3.68 -8.29 10.54
CA ILE A 122 -2.98 -9.54 10.27
C ILE A 122 -1.54 -9.22 9.90
N GLU A 123 -0.62 -9.97 10.50
CA GLU A 123 0.82 -9.85 10.27
C GLU A 123 1.39 -11.22 9.89
N ASP A 124 2.43 -11.20 9.06
CA ASP A 124 3.22 -12.38 8.65
C ASP A 124 2.38 -13.56 8.13
N SER A 125 1.34 -13.26 7.34
CA SER A 125 0.61 -14.27 6.56
C SER A 125 1.41 -14.68 5.32
N SER A 126 1.30 -15.94 4.90
CA SER A 126 1.84 -16.41 3.62
C SER A 126 1.05 -15.88 2.42
N ASN A 127 -0.23 -15.54 2.61
CA ASN A 127 -1.09 -14.93 1.62
C ASN A 127 -2.31 -14.34 2.33
N ILE A 128 -2.43 -13.01 2.39
CA ILE A 128 -3.59 -12.38 3.04
C ILE A 128 -4.91 -12.66 2.32
N ALA A 129 -4.89 -13.03 1.04
CA ALA A 129 -6.10 -13.39 0.28
C ALA A 129 -6.76 -14.67 0.80
N GLU A 130 -5.99 -15.55 1.44
CA GLU A 130 -6.47 -16.81 2.05
C GLU A 130 -6.66 -16.68 3.57
N SER A 131 -6.43 -15.48 4.12
CA SER A 131 -6.51 -15.25 5.56
C SER A 131 -7.97 -15.14 5.99
N LEU A 132 -8.46 -16.15 6.73
CA LEU A 132 -9.83 -16.18 7.25
C LEU A 132 -10.26 -14.87 7.95
N PRO A 133 -9.45 -14.23 8.81
CA PRO A 133 -9.83 -12.96 9.41
C PRO A 133 -9.95 -11.80 8.42
N ILE A 134 -9.14 -11.78 7.36
CA ILE A 134 -9.25 -10.75 6.30
C ILE A 134 -10.48 -11.01 5.45
N ILE A 135 -10.71 -12.25 5.03
CA ILE A 135 -11.92 -12.65 4.31
C ILE A 135 -13.16 -12.25 5.10
N ALA A 136 -13.22 -12.63 6.38
CA ALA A 136 -14.34 -12.30 7.24
C ALA A 136 -14.56 -10.80 7.42
N ALA A 137 -13.47 -10.03 7.49
CA ALA A 137 -13.54 -8.58 7.58
C ALA A 137 -14.09 -7.95 6.30
N LEU A 138 -13.60 -8.38 5.13
CA LEU A 138 -14.05 -7.87 3.82
C LEU A 138 -15.51 -8.20 3.55
N LEU A 139 -15.95 -9.42 3.88
CA LEU A 139 -17.35 -9.84 3.74
C LEU A 139 -18.29 -9.14 4.72
N GLN A 140 -17.75 -8.48 5.75
CA GLN A 140 -18.49 -7.65 6.69
C GLN A 140 -18.24 -6.15 6.44
N GLU A 141 -17.99 -5.77 5.19
CA GLU A 141 -17.85 -4.38 4.76
C GLU A 141 -16.71 -3.60 5.45
N MET A 142 -15.75 -4.29 6.08
CA MET A 142 -14.55 -3.62 6.56
C MET A 142 -13.64 -3.24 5.39
N GLN A 143 -13.00 -2.09 5.53
CA GLN A 143 -12.15 -1.50 4.51
C GLN A 143 -10.67 -1.67 4.85
N PHE A 144 -9.83 -1.81 3.83
CA PHE A 144 -8.38 -1.80 4.04
C PHE A 144 -7.89 -0.43 4.49
N ARG A 145 -7.04 -0.43 5.52
CA ARG A 145 -6.24 0.72 5.96
C ARG A 145 -4.77 0.61 5.59
N MET A 146 -4.27 -0.61 5.48
CA MET A 146 -2.86 -0.90 5.23
C MET A 146 -2.70 -2.19 4.44
N LEU A 147 -1.79 -2.18 3.47
CA LEU A 147 -1.25 -3.38 2.84
C LEU A 147 0.27 -3.41 3.00
N GLU A 148 0.81 -4.60 3.23
CA GLU A 148 2.24 -4.86 3.20
C GLU A 148 2.54 -6.12 2.43
N GLY A 149 3.60 -6.06 1.63
CA GLY A 149 3.99 -7.17 0.78
C GLY A 149 5.26 -6.90 -0.01
N PHE A 150 5.58 -7.81 -0.91
CA PHE A 150 6.61 -7.60 -1.92
C PHE A 150 5.98 -7.09 -3.21
N PHE A 151 6.53 -5.99 -3.71
CA PHE A 151 6.13 -5.39 -4.96
C PHE A 151 7.34 -5.36 -5.89
N ALA A 152 7.15 -5.78 -7.14
CA ALA A 152 8.14 -5.56 -8.18
C ALA A 152 7.92 -4.19 -8.82
N VAL A 153 9.02 -3.49 -9.06
CA VAL A 153 9.05 -2.30 -9.93
C VAL A 153 10.25 -2.40 -10.87
N ASN A 154 10.00 -2.43 -12.18
CA ASN A 154 11.05 -2.54 -13.20
C ASN A 154 12.07 -3.67 -12.92
N GLY A 155 11.60 -4.84 -12.47
CA GLY A 155 12.44 -6.00 -12.16
C GLY A 155 13.17 -5.94 -10.81
N SER A 156 12.91 -4.94 -9.97
CA SER A 156 13.40 -4.88 -8.59
C SER A 156 12.27 -5.19 -7.61
N SER A 157 12.47 -6.17 -6.73
CA SER A 157 11.52 -6.55 -5.68
C SER A 157 11.78 -5.75 -4.40
N LEU A 158 10.76 -5.06 -3.90
CA LEU A 158 10.82 -4.23 -2.69
C LEU A 158 9.74 -4.67 -1.70
N LYS A 159 10.11 -4.84 -0.42
CA LYS A 159 9.13 -5.00 0.65
C LYS A 159 8.61 -3.63 1.08
N VAL A 160 7.30 -3.41 0.94
CA VAL A 160 6.68 -2.11 1.18
C VAL A 160 5.43 -2.27 2.04
N GLN A 161 5.26 -1.37 3.01
CA GLN A 161 4.00 -1.14 3.72
C GLN A 161 3.38 0.17 3.24
N ILE A 162 2.12 0.14 2.83
CA ILE A 162 1.37 1.27 2.29
C ILE A 162 0.13 1.47 3.15
N ARG A 163 -0.15 2.70 3.58
CA ARG A 163 -1.35 3.07 4.33
C ARG A 163 -2.21 4.04 3.53
N THR A 164 -3.53 3.97 3.73
CA THR A 164 -4.50 4.84 3.04
C THR A 164 -4.26 6.32 3.28
N GLU A 165 -3.69 6.71 4.43
CA GLU A 165 -3.27 8.08 4.77
C GLU A 165 -2.03 8.59 3.99
N GLY A 166 -1.71 8.00 2.83
CA GLY A 166 -0.61 8.43 1.96
C GLY A 166 0.79 8.01 2.40
N ARG A 167 0.90 7.26 3.50
CA ARG A 167 2.20 6.85 4.06
C ARG A 167 2.71 5.57 3.44
N ILE A 168 3.91 5.63 2.88
CA ILE A 168 4.62 4.50 2.29
C ILE A 168 5.93 4.27 3.05
N HIS A 169 6.09 3.08 3.62
CA HIS A 169 7.31 2.64 4.28
C HIS A 169 7.97 1.52 3.48
N VAL A 170 9.06 1.87 2.80
CA VAL A 170 9.92 0.91 2.12
C VAL A 170 10.88 0.28 3.14
N LYS A 171 10.78 -1.04 3.35
CA LYS A 171 11.58 -1.78 4.32
C LYS A 171 12.94 -2.18 3.74
N VAL A 172 13.91 -2.42 4.62
CA VAL A 172 15.26 -2.88 4.22
C VAL A 172 15.22 -4.40 3.95
N ALA A 173 14.63 -4.77 2.82
CA ALA A 173 14.55 -6.13 2.31
C ALA A 173 14.59 -6.13 0.78
N GLY A 174 14.75 -7.31 0.15
CA GLY A 174 14.87 -7.44 -1.30
C GLY A 174 15.94 -6.51 -1.88
N ALA A 175 15.62 -5.84 -2.99
CA ALA A 175 16.54 -4.94 -3.70
C ALA A 175 17.07 -3.78 -2.84
N ILE A 176 16.36 -3.37 -1.79
CA ILE A 176 16.85 -2.33 -0.86
C ILE A 176 17.97 -2.85 0.03
N LYS A 177 17.89 -4.12 0.47
CA LYS A 177 18.96 -4.77 1.23
C LYS A 177 20.22 -4.91 0.37
N ASP A 178 20.03 -5.32 -0.88
CA ASP A 178 21.12 -5.59 -1.84
C ASP A 178 21.74 -4.31 -2.42
N ALA A 179 21.05 -3.17 -2.32
CA ALA A 179 21.58 -1.89 -2.75
C ALA A 179 22.76 -1.44 -1.88
N GLU A 180 23.94 -1.42 -2.51
CA GLU A 180 25.25 -1.09 -1.91
C GLU A 180 25.34 0.33 -1.33
N THR A 181 24.51 1.28 -1.81
CA THR A 181 24.60 2.69 -1.42
C THR A 181 23.26 3.27 -1.00
N LYS A 182 23.30 4.28 -0.11
CA LYS A 182 22.13 5.07 0.30
C LYS A 182 21.43 5.69 -0.91
N LEU A 183 22.19 6.20 -1.88
CA LEU A 183 21.64 6.78 -3.11
C LEU A 183 20.84 5.73 -3.92
N LYS A 184 21.39 4.52 -4.12
CA LYS A 184 20.66 3.44 -4.82
C LYS A 184 19.34 3.11 -4.10
N ARG A 185 19.37 2.97 -2.76
CA ARG A 185 18.16 2.71 -1.95
C ARG A 185 17.11 3.81 -2.10
N VAL A 186 17.54 5.07 -2.05
CA VAL A 186 16.66 6.24 -2.24
C VAL A 186 16.06 6.24 -3.65
N LEU A 187 16.86 6.01 -4.69
CA LEU A 187 16.37 5.98 -6.06
C LEU A 187 15.36 4.84 -6.29
N LEU A 188 15.60 3.65 -5.73
CA LEU A 188 14.65 2.54 -5.77
C LEU A 188 13.34 2.89 -5.07
N ALA A 189 13.42 3.45 -3.86
CA ALA A 189 12.23 3.86 -3.10
C ALA A 189 11.44 4.96 -3.82
N LEU A 190 12.11 5.99 -4.33
CA LEU A 190 11.45 7.07 -5.09
C LEU A 190 10.83 6.55 -6.38
N ARG A 191 11.51 5.63 -7.08
CA ARG A 191 10.96 5.01 -8.28
C ARG A 191 9.69 4.23 -7.95
N PHE A 192 9.72 3.39 -6.92
CA PHE A 192 8.54 2.66 -6.47
C PHE A 192 7.39 3.62 -6.12
N VAL A 193 7.63 4.62 -5.27
CA VAL A 193 6.59 5.57 -4.84
C VAL A 193 6.01 6.32 -6.05
N SER A 194 6.88 6.75 -6.97
CA SER A 194 6.44 7.45 -8.17
C SER A 194 5.52 6.59 -9.03
N GLU A 195 5.89 5.34 -9.29
CA GLU A 195 5.09 4.44 -10.11
C GLU A 195 3.80 3.99 -9.41
N PHE A 196 3.85 3.78 -8.09
CA PHE A 196 2.67 3.44 -7.29
C PHE A 196 1.65 4.59 -7.26
N VAL A 197 2.10 5.83 -7.12
CA VAL A 197 1.23 7.01 -7.18
C VAL A 197 0.64 7.17 -8.57
N SER A 198 1.43 7.00 -9.64
CA SER A 198 0.91 7.03 -11.02
C SER A 198 -0.15 5.95 -11.24
N LEU A 199 0.08 4.72 -10.77
CA LEU A 199 -0.89 3.62 -10.87
C LEU A 199 -2.20 3.97 -10.14
N TYR A 200 -2.10 4.57 -8.96
CA TYR A 200 -3.29 5.02 -8.23
C TYR A 200 -4.05 6.11 -8.99
N GLN A 201 -3.36 7.07 -9.60
CA GLN A 201 -4.02 8.08 -10.42
C GLN A 201 -4.73 7.48 -11.63
N GLU A 202 -4.06 6.59 -12.35
CA GLU A 202 -4.65 5.88 -13.49
C GLU A 202 -5.90 5.10 -13.06
N TRP A 203 -5.80 4.34 -11.96
CA TRP A 203 -6.94 3.63 -11.38
C TRP A 203 -8.08 4.57 -10.97
N ARG A 204 -7.76 5.72 -10.37
CA ARG A 204 -8.77 6.64 -9.85
C ARG A 204 -9.49 7.40 -10.96
N ASP A 205 -8.73 7.93 -11.91
CA ASP A 205 -9.14 8.97 -12.85
C ASP A 205 -9.44 8.43 -14.25
N ASP A 206 -8.75 7.36 -14.69
CA ASP A 206 -8.74 6.92 -16.09
C ASP A 206 -9.38 5.54 -16.31
N MET A 207 -9.37 4.65 -15.30
CA MET A 207 -9.95 3.30 -15.45
C MET A 207 -11.48 3.31 -15.46
N ASP A 208 -12.04 2.52 -16.37
CA ASP A 208 -13.48 2.24 -16.39
C ASP A 208 -13.91 1.49 -15.12
N ARG A 209 -15.15 1.73 -14.69
CA ARG A 209 -15.71 1.17 -13.45
C ARG A 209 -15.58 -0.36 -13.35
N MET A 210 -15.66 -1.07 -14.47
CA MET A 210 -15.56 -2.52 -14.52
C MET A 210 -14.15 -3.05 -14.24
N ASP A 211 -13.13 -2.26 -14.59
CA ASP A 211 -11.71 -2.59 -14.36
C ASP A 211 -11.22 -2.05 -13.01
N LYS A 212 -11.84 -0.97 -12.52
CA LYS A 212 -11.49 -0.29 -11.28
C LYS A 212 -11.89 -1.08 -10.03
N TYR A 213 -13.06 -1.70 -10.04
CA TYR A 213 -13.56 -2.48 -8.90
C TYR A 213 -13.45 -3.98 -9.19
N PRO A 214 -13.33 -4.86 -8.18
CA PRO A 214 -13.44 -6.31 -8.39
C PRO A 214 -14.83 -6.70 -8.92
N PRO A 215 -14.98 -7.79 -9.68
CA PRO A 215 -16.28 -8.35 -10.02
C PRO A 215 -16.99 -8.88 -8.77
N LEU A 216 -18.32 -8.92 -8.76
CA LEU A 216 -19.09 -9.36 -7.59
C LEU A 216 -18.79 -10.81 -7.19
N SER A 217 -18.50 -11.66 -8.18
CA SER A 217 -18.05 -13.05 -7.97
C SER A 217 -16.76 -13.14 -7.15
N PHE A 218 -15.96 -12.07 -7.08
CA PHE A 218 -14.77 -12.05 -6.23
C PHE A 218 -15.11 -12.25 -4.76
N PHE A 219 -16.24 -11.70 -4.28
CA PHE A 219 -16.67 -11.89 -2.89
C PHE A 219 -17.16 -13.33 -2.65
N ASP A 220 -17.83 -13.94 -3.63
CA ASP A 220 -18.19 -15.37 -3.60
C ASP A 220 -16.94 -16.24 -3.48
N ASP A 221 -15.90 -15.93 -4.25
CA ASP A 221 -14.63 -16.65 -4.21
C ASP A 221 -13.92 -16.55 -2.84
N LEU A 222 -14.05 -15.40 -2.16
CA LEU A 222 -13.55 -15.22 -0.80
C LEU A 222 -14.36 -16.08 0.18
N ALA A 223 -15.69 -16.06 0.08
CA ALA A 223 -16.58 -16.90 0.90
C ALA A 223 -16.33 -18.41 0.67
N GLU A 224 -16.10 -18.82 -0.57
CA GLU A 224 -15.70 -20.19 -0.92
C GLU A 224 -14.40 -20.57 -0.21
N THR A 225 -13.41 -19.68 -0.25
CA THR A 225 -12.11 -19.90 0.40
C THR A 225 -12.27 -20.04 1.91
N ALA A 226 -13.17 -19.27 2.53
CA ALA A 226 -13.51 -19.44 3.94
C ALA A 226 -14.18 -20.80 4.23
N ALA A 227 -15.20 -21.16 3.45
CA ALA A 227 -15.94 -22.40 3.60
C ALA A 227 -15.03 -23.63 3.45
N ARG A 228 -14.11 -23.62 2.48
CA ARG A 228 -13.09 -24.68 2.28
C ARG A 228 -12.16 -24.86 3.48
N ASN A 229 -11.97 -23.81 4.28
CA ASN A 229 -11.18 -23.84 5.52
C ASN A 229 -12.04 -24.14 6.76
N ASN A 230 -13.26 -24.68 6.59
CA ASN A 230 -14.23 -25.00 7.63
C ASN A 230 -14.66 -23.78 8.48
N ALA A 231 -14.57 -22.58 7.91
CA ALA A 231 -15.17 -21.39 8.48
C ALA A 231 -16.47 -21.10 7.71
N GLU A 232 -17.59 -21.56 8.27
CA GLU A 232 -18.91 -21.13 7.79
C GLU A 232 -19.21 -19.79 8.42
N PHE A 233 -19.32 -18.76 7.58
CA PHE A 233 -19.76 -17.45 7.99
C PHE A 233 -21.20 -17.24 7.54
N SER A 234 -22.07 -16.79 8.46
CA SER A 234 -23.39 -16.29 8.12
C SER A 234 -23.35 -14.77 8.12
N PHE A 235 -22.77 -14.18 7.08
CA PHE A 235 -22.78 -12.73 6.91
C PHE A 235 -23.96 -12.33 6.03
N ASP A 236 -24.60 -11.24 6.41
CA ASP A 236 -25.47 -10.52 5.49
C ASP A 236 -24.55 -9.73 4.57
N VAL A 237 -24.49 -10.13 3.30
CA VAL A 237 -23.63 -9.50 2.29
C VAL A 237 -24.44 -8.65 1.32
N ASP A 238 -25.75 -8.51 1.52
CA ASP A 238 -26.61 -7.77 0.60
C ASP A 238 -26.12 -6.33 0.45
N ASP A 239 -25.75 -5.68 1.55
CA ASP A 239 -25.24 -4.30 1.55
C ASP A 239 -23.89 -4.19 0.80
N LEU A 240 -22.97 -5.14 1.02
CA LEU A 240 -21.71 -5.23 0.28
C LEU A 240 -21.95 -5.41 -1.23
N ILE A 241 -22.82 -6.34 -1.62
CA ILE A 241 -23.13 -6.59 -3.04
C ILE A 241 -23.77 -5.35 -3.65
N ASN A 242 -24.75 -4.74 -3.00
CA ASN A 242 -25.40 -3.51 -3.45
C ASN A 242 -24.38 -2.36 -3.64
N GLU A 243 -23.45 -2.17 -2.71
CA GLU A 243 -22.39 -1.15 -2.83
C GLU A 243 -21.56 -1.37 -4.10
N TYR A 244 -21.13 -2.61 -4.37
CA TYR A 244 -20.31 -2.90 -5.54
C TYR A 244 -21.10 -2.97 -6.85
N GLU A 245 -22.39 -3.26 -6.82
CA GLU A 245 -23.29 -3.08 -7.97
C GLU A 245 -23.33 -1.62 -8.39
N GLU A 246 -23.51 -0.69 -7.43
CA GLU A 246 -23.52 0.75 -7.69
C GLU A 246 -22.17 1.26 -8.21
N LYS A 247 -21.07 0.84 -7.57
CA LYS A 247 -19.70 1.21 -7.96
C LYS A 247 -19.37 0.74 -9.38
N ARG A 248 -19.72 -0.50 -9.73
CA ARG A 248 -19.47 -1.06 -11.08
C ARG A 248 -20.48 -0.57 -12.11
N GLY A 249 -21.72 -0.31 -11.71
CA GLY A 249 -22.83 -0.04 -12.62
C GLY A 249 -23.42 -1.29 -13.28
N VAL A 250 -23.37 -2.44 -12.60
CA VAL A 250 -24.01 -3.70 -13.02
C VAL A 250 -24.76 -4.30 -11.84
N THR A 251 -25.83 -5.03 -12.15
CA THR A 251 -26.58 -5.82 -11.17
C THR A 251 -26.09 -7.26 -11.20
N ALA A 252 -25.96 -7.87 -10.04
CA ALA A 252 -25.59 -9.27 -9.88
C ALA A 252 -26.73 -10.17 -10.34
N ASP A 253 -26.39 -11.32 -10.93
CA ASP A 253 -27.34 -12.43 -11.02
C ASP A 253 -27.20 -13.25 -9.72
N PRO A 254 -28.26 -13.45 -8.93
CA PRO A 254 -28.21 -14.28 -7.73
C PRO A 254 -27.70 -15.71 -8.01
N THR A 255 -27.79 -16.18 -9.26
CA THR A 255 -27.27 -17.50 -9.66
C THR A 255 -25.75 -17.55 -9.84
N ASP A 256 -25.06 -16.40 -9.82
CA ASP A 256 -23.61 -16.32 -9.89
C ASP A 256 -22.92 -16.62 -8.54
N PHE A 257 -23.69 -16.69 -7.44
CA PHE A 257 -23.19 -16.92 -6.08
C PHE A 257 -23.50 -18.34 -5.61
N ASN A 258 -22.50 -19.03 -5.08
CA ASN A 258 -22.65 -20.38 -4.51
C ASN A 258 -22.40 -20.42 -3.00
N TYR A 259 -21.69 -19.43 -2.48
CA TYR A 259 -21.20 -19.37 -1.10
C TYR A 259 -21.68 -18.12 -0.34
N LEU A 260 -22.25 -17.16 -1.07
CA LEU A 260 -22.96 -16.01 -0.54
C LEU A 260 -24.48 -16.19 -0.64
#